data_AF-A0A6V6Z4S2-F1
#
_entry.id   AF-A0A6V6Z4S2-F1
#
_cell.length_a   1.000
_cell.length_b   1.000
_cell.length_c   1.000
_cell.angle_alpha   90.00
_cell.angle_beta   90.00
_cell.angle_gamma   90.00
#
_symmetry.space_group_name_H-M   'P 1'
#
loop_
_entity.id
_entity.type
_entity.pdbx_description
1 polymer ?
#
loop_
_entity_poly.entity_id
_entity_poly.type
_entity_poly.pdbx_seq_one_letter_code
_entity_poly.pdbx_strand_id
1 'polypeptide(L)'
;MSIPNYQGVSVVNFTEKSIPYTRIIEHKHFEFSKLSKTIVTKEFPQEWKPGTEAYYPINDDYNNKILTKYNELVKKENNVIFGGRLAEYKYYDMHQVIASALVKINMFK
;
A
#
# COMPACT_ATOMS: atom_id res chain seq x y z
N MET A 1 31.44 5.53 -12.16
CA MET A 1 31.18 6.91 -11.69
C MET A 1 30.09 6.87 -10.62
N SER A 2 30.24 7.62 -9.52
CA SER A 2 29.19 7.78 -8.51
C SER A 2 28.15 8.79 -9.00
N ILE A 3 26.86 8.46 -8.92
CA ILE A 3 25.76 9.37 -9.22
C ILE A 3 25.23 9.89 -7.87
N PRO A 4 25.51 11.15 -7.50
CA PRO A 4 25.05 11.70 -6.21
C PRO A 4 23.58 12.11 -6.24
N ASN A 5 23.00 12.36 -7.42
CA ASN A 5 21.63 12.79 -7.62
C ASN A 5 21.16 12.27 -8.98
N TYR A 6 20.04 11.55 -9.03
CA TYR A 6 19.52 10.95 -10.24
C TYR A 6 18.40 11.79 -10.89
N GLN A 7 17.45 12.29 -10.10
CA GLN A 7 16.28 13.02 -10.60
C GLN A 7 15.93 14.30 -9.82
N GLY A 8 16.58 14.55 -8.67
CA GLY A 8 16.48 15.81 -7.92
C GLY A 8 15.22 15.98 -7.06
N VAL A 9 14.36 14.97 -7.00
CA VAL A 9 13.12 14.94 -6.20
C VAL A 9 12.81 13.52 -5.76
N SER A 10 12.11 13.34 -4.63
CA SER A 10 11.84 12.01 -4.07
C SER A 10 11.05 11.09 -5.00
N VAL A 11 10.09 11.62 -5.75
CA VAL A 11 9.19 10.82 -6.60
C VAL A 11 8.97 11.55 -7.93
N VAL A 12 9.17 10.84 -9.05
CA VAL A 12 8.78 11.27 -10.39
C VAL A 12 7.83 10.24 -10.97
N ASN A 13 6.68 10.70 -11.45
CA ASN A 13 5.68 9.86 -12.13
C ASN A 13 5.94 9.86 -13.64
N PHE A 14 5.87 8.68 -14.25
CA PHE A 14 5.93 8.49 -15.70
C PHE A 14 4.53 8.10 -16.15
N THR A 15 3.93 8.92 -17.02
CA THR A 15 2.51 8.80 -17.39
C THR A 15 2.32 8.29 -18.81
N GLU A 16 3.42 8.13 -19.56
CA GLU A 16 3.44 7.58 -20.89
C GLU A 16 3.34 6.06 -20.85
N LYS A 17 2.36 5.49 -21.58
CA LYS A 17 2.16 4.04 -21.69
C LYS A 17 3.39 3.27 -22.20
N SER A 18 4.25 3.92 -22.98
CA SER A 18 5.48 3.32 -23.52
C SER A 18 6.56 3.08 -22.46
N ILE A 19 6.45 3.70 -21.28
CA ILE A 19 7.38 3.52 -20.17
C ILE A 19 6.87 2.39 -19.26
N PRO A 20 7.67 1.34 -18.98
CA PRO A 20 7.17 0.14 -18.31
C PRO A 20 6.98 0.28 -16.79
N TYR A 21 7.53 1.31 -16.17
CA TYR A 21 7.39 1.62 -14.74
C TYR A 21 6.53 2.87 -14.56
N THR A 22 5.77 2.94 -13.46
CA THR A 22 4.91 4.07 -13.14
C THR A 22 5.68 5.21 -12.48
N ARG A 23 6.72 4.88 -11.70
CA ARG A 23 7.46 5.85 -10.88
C ARG A 23 8.93 5.49 -10.75
N ILE A 24 9.75 6.53 -10.59
CA ILE A 24 11.08 6.40 -10.01
C ILE A 24 11.09 7.11 -8.65
N ILE A 25 11.54 6.39 -7.63
CA ILE A 25 11.66 6.88 -6.26
C ILE A 25 13.15 7.02 -5.94
N GLU A 26 13.61 8.24 -5.67
CA GLU A 26 14.97 8.54 -5.21
C GLU A 26 14.96 8.80 -3.70
N HIS A 27 15.23 7.75 -2.93
CA HIS A 27 14.95 7.69 -1.48
C HIS A 27 15.66 8.76 -0.65
N LYS A 28 16.86 9.17 -1.06
CA LYS A 28 17.67 10.14 -0.31
C LYS A 28 16.99 11.50 -0.14
N HIS A 29 16.02 11.84 -1.01
CA HIS A 29 15.32 13.11 -0.97
C HIS A 29 14.19 13.15 0.08
N PHE A 30 13.73 12.01 0.63
CA PHE A 30 12.77 12.02 1.74
C PHE A 30 13.37 12.57 3.05
N GLU A 31 14.68 12.34 3.27
CA GLU A 31 15.40 12.79 4.47
C GLU A 31 16.52 13.79 4.17
N PHE A 32 16.55 14.38 2.97
CA PHE A 32 17.52 15.40 2.55
C PHE A 32 19.00 14.99 2.69
N SER A 33 19.30 13.71 2.50
CA SER A 33 20.64 13.15 2.69
C SER A 33 21.66 13.66 1.65
N LYS A 34 22.88 13.97 2.09
CA LYS A 34 23.98 14.53 1.26
C LYS A 34 25.01 13.49 0.79
N LEU A 35 24.64 12.21 0.79
CA LEU A 35 25.53 11.11 0.36
C LEU A 35 26.01 11.30 -1.09
N SER A 36 27.24 10.87 -1.36
CA SER A 36 27.87 10.93 -2.69
C SER A 36 27.30 9.92 -3.69
N LYS A 37 26.42 9.02 -3.23
CA LYS A 37 25.67 8.06 -4.03
C LYS A 37 24.18 8.16 -3.71
N THR A 38 23.38 7.65 -4.63
CA THR A 38 21.92 7.59 -4.48
C THR A 38 21.39 6.18 -4.80
N ILE A 39 20.23 5.85 -4.24
CA ILE A 39 19.50 4.61 -4.51
C ILE A 39 18.18 5.04 -5.15
N VAL A 40 17.88 4.43 -6.30
CA VAL A 40 16.62 4.61 -7.01
C VAL A 40 15.86 3.31 -7.09
N THR A 41 14.54 3.38 -6.92
CA THR A 41 13.62 2.27 -7.16
C THR A 41 12.72 2.62 -8.32
N LYS A 42 12.65 1.72 -9.31
CA LYS A 42 11.64 1.76 -10.37
C LYS A 42 10.45 0.91 -9.93
N GLU A 43 9.28 1.52 -9.86
CA GLU A 43 8.04 0.82 -9.48
C GLU A 43 7.33 0.31 -10.73
N PHE A 44 7.10 -1.00 -10.80
CA PHE A 44 6.42 -1.63 -11.93
C PHE A 44 5.01 -2.06 -11.53
N PRO A 45 4.00 -1.85 -12.40
CA PRO A 45 2.71 -2.48 -12.20
C PRO A 45 2.85 -3.98 -12.41
N GLN A 46 2.11 -4.76 -11.63
CA GLN A 46 2.10 -6.21 -11.73
C GLN A 46 0.66 -6.72 -11.61
N GLU A 47 0.29 -7.65 -12.48
CA GLU A 47 -0.94 -8.41 -12.31
C GLU A 47 -0.85 -9.26 -11.03
N TRP A 48 -1.82 -9.09 -10.14
CA TRP A 48 -1.85 -9.83 -8.89
C TRP A 48 -2.17 -11.31 -9.14
N LYS A 49 -1.48 -12.19 -8.41
CA LYS A 49 -1.73 -13.64 -8.39
C LYS A 49 -1.70 -14.16 -6.95
N PRO A 50 -2.38 -15.26 -6.63
CA PRO A 50 -2.24 -15.93 -5.34
C PRO A 50 -0.76 -16.17 -5.00
N GLY A 51 -0.34 -15.78 -3.79
CA GLY A 51 1.05 -15.83 -3.35
C GLY A 51 1.88 -14.57 -3.62
N THR A 52 1.31 -13.57 -4.30
CA THR A 52 1.94 -12.24 -4.47
C THR A 52 1.39 -11.23 -3.48
N GLU A 53 2.19 -10.20 -3.17
CA GLU A 53 1.79 -9.14 -2.24
C GLU A 53 0.57 -8.37 -2.76
N ALA A 54 -0.48 -8.29 -1.95
CA ALA A 54 -1.73 -7.61 -2.31
C ALA A 54 -1.63 -6.12 -1.98
N TYR A 55 -1.22 -5.27 -2.93
CA TYR A 55 -1.02 -3.84 -2.68
C TYR A 55 -2.32 -3.01 -2.64
N TYR A 56 -3.15 -3.11 -3.67
CA TYR A 56 -4.36 -2.29 -3.84
C TYR A 56 -5.60 -3.18 -4.02
N PRO A 57 -6.68 -2.97 -3.24
CA PRO A 57 -7.93 -3.70 -3.46
C PRO A 57 -8.64 -3.21 -4.73
N ILE A 58 -9.32 -4.11 -5.43
CA ILE A 58 -10.15 -3.79 -6.60
C ILE A 58 -11.60 -3.69 -6.11
N ASN A 59 -12.06 -2.47 -5.85
CA ASN A 59 -13.37 -2.21 -5.24
C ASN A 59 -14.52 -2.22 -6.27
N ASP A 60 -14.66 -3.32 -7.01
CA ASP A 60 -15.77 -3.52 -7.95
C ASP A 60 -16.93 -4.33 -7.33
N ASP A 61 -18.05 -4.42 -8.04
CA ASP A 61 -19.24 -5.14 -7.57
C ASP A 61 -19.00 -6.62 -7.30
N TYR A 62 -18.09 -7.24 -8.04
CA TYR A 62 -17.77 -8.66 -7.89
C TYR A 62 -17.04 -8.91 -6.57
N ASN A 63 -15.98 -8.15 -6.31
CA ASN A 63 -15.19 -8.23 -5.09
C ASN A 63 -16.01 -7.79 -3.86
N ASN A 64 -16.85 -6.76 -3.98
CA ASN A 64 -17.72 -6.32 -2.89
C ASN A 64 -18.77 -7.38 -2.48
N LYS A 65 -19.29 -8.17 -3.43
CA LYS A 65 -20.16 -9.32 -3.12
C LYS A 65 -19.42 -10.41 -2.35
N ILE A 66 -18.14 -10.66 -2.68
CA ILE A 66 -17.30 -11.62 -1.95
C ILE A 66 -17.00 -11.10 -0.54
N LEU A 67 -16.60 -9.82 -0.42
CA LEU A 67 -16.34 -9.18 0.86
C LEU A 67 -17.55 -9.26 1.79
N THR A 68 -18.77 -9.05 1.27
CA THR A 68 -20.00 -9.17 2.06
C THR A 68 -20.16 -10.56 2.65
N LYS A 69 -19.88 -11.62 1.87
CA LYS A 69 -19.92 -13.01 2.38
C LYS A 69 -18.90 -13.23 3.51
N TYR A 70 -17.68 -12.72 3.37
CA TYR A 70 -16.68 -12.81 4.45
C TYR A 70 -17.08 -12.00 5.68
N ASN A 71 -17.68 -10.82 5.52
CA ASN A 71 -18.19 -10.03 6.64
C ASN A 71 -19.28 -10.77 7.43
N GLU A 72 -20.14 -11.54 6.77
CA GLU A 72 -21.13 -12.40 7.46
C GLU A 72 -20.48 -13.56 8.23
N LEU A 73 -19.29 -14.02 7.82
CA LEU A 73 -18.52 -15.00 8.59
C LEU A 73 -17.82 -14.35 9.78
N VAL A 74 -17.22 -13.17 9.58
CA VAL A 74 -16.56 -12.40 10.64
C VAL A 74 -17.50 -12.12 11.80
N LYS A 75 -18.77 -11.79 11.53
CA LYS A 75 -19.80 -11.57 12.58
C LYS A 75 -20.04 -12.78 13.49
N LYS A 76 -19.66 -13.99 13.07
CA LYS A 76 -19.83 -15.23 13.85
C LYS A 76 -18.63 -15.56 14.72
N GLU A 77 -17.51 -14.86 14.54
CA GLU A 77 -16.27 -15.09 15.27
C GLU A 77 -16.21 -14.20 16.52
N ASN A 78 -16.52 -14.77 17.68
CA ASN A 78 -16.67 -14.01 18.92
C ASN A 78 -15.33 -13.60 19.57
N ASN A 79 -14.23 -14.27 19.23
CA ASN A 79 -12.93 -14.12 19.90
C ASN A 79 -11.81 -13.65 18.95
N VAL A 80 -12.17 -13.11 17.78
CA VAL A 80 -11.21 -12.69 16.75
C VAL A 80 -11.54 -11.28 16.29
N ILE A 81 -10.51 -10.42 16.22
CA ILE A 81 -10.62 -9.07 15.66
C ILE A 81 -10.03 -9.08 14.26
N PHE A 82 -10.86 -8.73 13.27
CA PHE A 82 -10.40 -8.46 11.91
C PHE A 82 -10.16 -6.96 11.78
N GLY A 83 -8.92 -6.57 11.46
CA GLY A 83 -8.53 -5.16 11.37
C GLY A 83 -7.38 -4.90 10.40
N GLY A 84 -7.33 -3.68 9.89
CA GLY A 84 -6.31 -3.22 8.95
C GLY A 84 -6.60 -3.56 7.49
N ARG A 85 -5.71 -3.12 6.59
CA ARG A 85 -5.96 -3.07 5.13
C ARG A 85 -6.38 -4.42 4.52
N LEU A 86 -5.75 -5.50 4.97
CA LEU A 86 -5.96 -6.84 4.41
C LEU A 86 -7.24 -7.48 4.96
N ALA A 87 -7.45 -7.42 6.27
CA ALA A 87 -8.61 -8.05 6.90
C ALA A 87 -9.93 -7.34 6.57
N GLU A 88 -9.87 -6.04 6.27
CA GLU A 88 -11.04 -5.23 5.93
C GLU A 88 -11.19 -4.99 4.42
N TYR A 89 -10.30 -5.54 3.59
CA TYR A 89 -10.26 -5.33 2.14
C TYR A 89 -10.36 -3.84 1.76
N LYS A 90 -9.47 -3.02 2.31
CA LYS A 90 -9.54 -1.57 2.17
C LYS A 90 -8.16 -0.95 2.04
N TYR A 91 -8.04 0.08 1.20
CA TYR A 91 -6.86 0.93 1.20
C TYR A 91 -6.93 1.90 2.38
N TYR A 92 -5.89 1.89 3.22
CA TYR A 92 -5.74 2.83 4.32
C TYR A 92 -4.46 3.63 4.16
N ASP A 93 -4.57 4.95 4.36
CA ASP A 93 -3.42 5.74 4.74
C ASP A 93 -2.96 5.36 6.15
N MET A 94 -1.68 5.62 6.47
CA MET A 94 -1.10 5.26 7.78
C MET A 94 -1.90 5.84 8.97
N HIS A 95 -2.34 7.09 8.87
CA HIS A 95 -3.12 7.73 9.94
C HIS A 95 -4.52 7.11 10.13
N GLN A 96 -5.14 6.63 9.05
CA GLN A 96 -6.46 6.00 9.10
C GLN A 96 -6.41 4.63 9.77
N VAL A 97 -5.36 3.83 9.49
CA VAL A 97 -5.20 2.52 10.17
C VAL A 97 -4.82 2.70 11.64
N ILE A 98 -4.05 3.74 12.00
CA ILE A 98 -3.80 4.09 13.41
C ILE A 98 -5.12 4.43 14.11
N ALA A 99 -5.95 5.28 13.52
CA ALA A 99 -7.26 5.62 14.08
C ALA A 99 -8.17 4.39 14.21
N SER A 100 -8.24 3.54 13.17
CA SER A 100 -9.01 2.29 13.19
C SER A 100 -8.57 1.35 14.32
N ALA A 101 -7.26 1.20 14.53
CA ALA A 101 -6.71 0.39 15.61
C ALA A 101 -7.08 0.94 17.00
N LEU A 102 -6.98 2.26 17.19
CA LEU A 102 -7.37 2.94 18.44
C LEU A 102 -8.87 2.83 18.73
N VAL A 103 -9.72 2.81 17.69
CA VAL A 103 -11.17 2.57 17.87
C VAL A 103 -11.41 1.11 18.26
N LYS A 104 -10.82 0.15 17.55
CA LYS A 104 -11.03 -1.29 17.80
C LYS A 104 -10.62 -1.73 19.20
N ILE A 105 -9.51 -1.22 19.73
CA ILE A 105 -9.06 -1.59 21.08
C ILE A 105 -10.06 -1.13 22.16
N ASN A 106 -10.80 -0.04 21.93
CA ASN A 106 -11.83 0.43 22.86
C ASN A 106 -13.12 -0.41 22.85
N MET A 107 -13.32 -1.27 21.84
CA MET A 107 -14.45 -2.20 21.79
C MET A 107 -14.27 -3.40 22.74
N PHE A 108 -13.12 -3.51 23.42
CA PHE A 108 -12.77 -4.55 24.39
C PHE A 108 -12.91 -4.14 25.85
N LYS A 109 -13.40 -2.93 26.13
CA LYS A 109 -13.78 -2.50 27.48
C LYS A 109 -15.26 -2.76 27.71
#